data_AF-A0A151QXQ3-F1
#
_entry.id   AF-A0A151QXQ3-F1
#
_cell.length_a   1.000
_cell.length_b   1.000
_cell.length_c   1.000
_cell.angle_alpha   90.00
_cell.angle_beta   90.00
_cell.angle_gamma   90.00
#
_symmetry.space_group_name_H-M   'P 1'
#
loop_
_entity.id
_entity.type
_entity.pdbx_description
1 polymer ?
#
loop_
_entity_poly.entity_id
_entity_poly.type
_entity_poly.pdbx_seq_one_letter_code
_entity_poly.pdbx_strand_id
1 'polypeptide(L)' 'MQHPRTAHWSALKQVLRYLAGSCNKGIFISATAPLTLHAYLDADWAGDKDDYISTTGYLLYLGSTPISWSS' A
#
# COMPACT_ATOMS: atom_id res chain seq x y z
N MET A 1 -11.16 15.33 5.72
CA MET A 1 -10.28 15.26 6.92
C MET A 1 -10.23 16.56 7.75
N GLN A 2 -11.24 17.45 7.70
CA GLN A 2 -11.13 18.77 8.37
C GLN A 2 -11.43 18.75 9.89
N HIS A 3 -11.86 17.61 10.44
CA HIS A 3 -12.07 17.42 11.88
C HIS A 3 -11.53 16.06 12.35
N PRO A 4 -10.22 15.98 12.71
CA PRO A 4 -9.65 14.74 13.22
C PRO A 4 -10.36 14.28 14.50
N ARG A 5 -10.44 12.96 14.66
CA ARG A 5 -11.17 12.28 15.74
C ARG A 5 -10.21 11.31 16.42
N THR A 6 -10.61 10.76 17.56
CA THR A 6 -9.83 9.77 18.30
C THR A 6 -9.41 8.56 17.45
N ALA A 7 -10.26 8.12 16.51
CA ALA A 7 -9.94 7.07 15.54
C ALA A 7 -8.76 7.46 14.64
N HIS A 8 -8.79 8.67 14.05
CA HIS A 8 -7.72 9.20 13.22
C HIS A 8 -6.38 9.28 14.00
N TRP A 9 -6.44 9.72 15.26
CA TRP A 9 -5.27 9.78 16.14
C TRP A 9 -4.67 8.39 16.44
N SER A 10 -5.55 7.40 16.64
CA SER A 10 -5.14 6.02 16.90
C SER A 10 -4.47 5.40 15.66
N ALA A 11 -5.04 5.62 14.48
CA ALA A 11 -4.45 5.20 13.20
C ALA A 11 -3.07 5.85 12.97
N LEU A 12 -2.94 7.16 13.19
CA LEU A 12 -1.67 7.86 13.07
C LEU A 12 -0.60 7.25 14.00
N LYS A 13 -0.93 7.04 15.28
CA LYS A 13 -0.02 6.41 16.24
C LYS A 13 0.40 5.00 15.82
N GLN A 14 -0.52 4.21 15.23
CA GLN A 14 -0.21 2.89 14.73
C GLN A 14 0.82 2.96 13.58
N VAL A 15 0.61 3.85 12.61
CA VAL A 15 1.56 4.08 11.51
C VAL A 15 2.94 4.48 12.04
N LEU A 16 3.00 5.45 12.95
CA LEU A 16 4.28 5.91 13.51
C LEU A 16 5.01 4.82 14.30
N ARG A 17 4.29 4.02 15.10
CA ARG A 17 4.88 2.88 15.82
C ARG A 17 5.39 1.80 14.87
N TYR A 18 4.66 1.52 13.80
CA TYR A 18 5.11 0.59 12.77
C TYR A 18 6.43 1.07 12.15
N LEU A 19 6.47 2.32 11.68
CA LEU A 19 7.66 2.92 11.07
C LEU A 19 8.87 2.91 12.02
N ALA A 20 8.67 3.30 13.29
CA ALA A 20 9.72 3.28 14.28
C ALA A 20 10.22 1.86 14.59
N GLY A 21 9.32 0.88 14.65
CA GLY A 21 9.65 -0.53 14.91
C GLY A 21 10.18 -1.30 13.70
N SER A 22 10.12 -0.72 12.50
CA SER A 22 10.58 -1.32 11.25
C SER A 22 11.73 -0.58 10.59
N CYS A 23 12.44 0.30 11.31
CA CYS A 23 13.52 1.13 10.76
C CYS A 23 14.69 0.32 10.17
N ASN A 24 14.88 -0.91 10.65
CA ASN A 24 15.89 -1.86 10.18
C ASN A 24 15.34 -2.88 9.17
N LYS A 25 14.07 -2.75 8.76
CA LYS A 25 13.46 -3.63 7.75
C LYS A 25 13.54 -2.96 6.38
N GLY A 26 13.67 -3.79 5.36
CA GLY A 26 13.67 -3.36 3.97
C GLY A 26 13.04 -4.42 3.08
N ILE A 27 12.96 -4.11 1.80
CA ILE A 27 12.52 -5.05 0.77
C ILE A 27 13.73 -5.84 0.30
N PHE A 28 13.66 -7.16 0.36
CA PHE A 28 14.71 -8.03 -0.12
C PHE A 28 14.47 -8.42 -1.57
N ILE A 29 15.41 -8.07 -2.45
CA ILE A 29 15.40 -8.47 -3.86
C ILE A 29 16.51 -9.50 -4.06
N SER A 30 16.14 -10.75 -4.34
CA SER A 30 17.12 -11.81 -4.59
C SER A 30 17.78 -11.66 -5.95
N ALA A 31 19.11 -11.76 -6.00
CA ALA A 31 19.88 -11.79 -7.24
C ALA A 31 19.63 -13.08 -8.07
N THR A 32 19.11 -14.14 -7.43
CA THR A 32 18.83 -15.42 -8.09
C THR A 32 17.37 -15.58 -8.51
N ALA A 33 16.49 -14.66 -8.11
CA ALA A 33 15.09 -14.72 -8.51
C ALA A 33 14.96 -14.41 -10.00
N PRO A 34 13.99 -15.03 -10.69
CA PRO A 34 13.67 -14.65 -12.07
C PRO A 34 13.33 -13.15 -12.15
N LEU A 35 13.94 -12.46 -13.11
CA LEU A 35 13.65 -11.05 -13.41
C LEU A 35 12.35 -10.93 -14.22
N THR A 36 11.25 -11.42 -13.67
CA THR A 36 9.93 -11.36 -14.28
C THR A 36 9.14 -10.21 -13.70
N LEU A 37 8.70 -9.28 -14.55
CA LEU A 37 7.84 -8.17 -14.14
C LEU A 37 6.37 -8.56 -14.34
N HIS A 38 5.55 -8.46 -13.30
CA HIS A 38 4.10 -8.66 -13.41
C HIS A 38 3.35 -7.78 -12.43
N ALA A 39 2.10 -7.46 -12.76
CA ALA A 39 1.28 -6.56 -11.95
C ALA A 39 -0.14 -7.12 -11.77
N TYR A 40 -0.73 -6.75 -10.65
CA TYR A 40 -2.15 -6.90 -10.36
C TYR A 40 -2.79 -5.52 -10.29
N LEU A 41 -4.02 -5.43 -10.77
CA LEU A 41 -4.83 -4.22 -10.79
C LEU A 41 -6.18 -4.58 -10.17
N ASP A 42 -6.68 -3.70 -9.33
CA ASP A 42 -8.04 -3.77 -8.80
C ASP A 42 -8.71 -2.42 -9.01
N ALA A 43 -9.98 -2.44 -9.36
CA ALA A 43 -10.75 -1.23 -9.60
C ALA A 43 -12.11 -1.38 -8.95
N ASP A 44 -12.37 -0.52 -7.97
CA ASP A 44 -13.68 -0.42 -7.32
C ASP A 44 -14.38 0.84 -7.81
N TRP A 45 -15.55 0.64 -8.45
CA TRP A 45 -16.41 1.71 -8.92
C TRP A 45 -17.48 2.12 -7.90
N ALA A 46 -17.85 1.22 -6.98
CA ALA A 46 -18.95 1.43 -6.03
C ALA A 46 -18.47 1.79 -4.61
N GLY A 47 -17.16 1.87 -4.39
CA GLY A 47 -16.54 2.18 -3.10
C GLY A 47 -16.76 3.63 -2.64
N ASP A 48 -16.78 4.58 -3.58
CA ASP A 48 -17.02 5.99 -3.28
C ASP A 48 -18.50 6.34 -3.47
N LYS A 49 -19.23 6.43 -2.36
CA LYS A 49 -20.67 6.76 -2.36
C LYS A 49 -20.95 8.25 -2.50
N ASP A 50 -19.94 9.07 -2.29
CA ASP A 50 -20.08 10.52 -2.35
C ASP A 50 -19.96 10.97 -3.80
N ASP A 51 -18.91 10.51 -4.52
CA ASP A 51 -18.58 11.01 -5.87
C ASP A 51 -18.55 9.92 -6.97
N TYR A 52 -18.73 8.62 -6.65
CA TYR A 52 -18.66 7.49 -7.61
C TYR A 52 -17.39 7.47 -8.47
N ILE A 53 -16.29 8.01 -7.94
CA ILE A 53 -14.99 8.00 -8.59
C ILE A 53 -14.38 6.60 -8.43
N SER A 54 -14.01 5.99 -9.55
CA SER A 54 -13.33 4.70 -9.54
C SER A 54 -12.02 4.81 -8.76
N THR A 55 -11.89 4.04 -7.69
CA THR A 55 -10.64 3.88 -6.96
C THR A 55 -9.87 2.74 -7.62
N THR A 56 -8.66 3.02 -8.13
CA THR A 56 -7.83 2.00 -8.78
C THR A 56 -6.60 1.72 -7.94
N GLY A 57 -6.48 0.49 -7.47
CA GLY A 57 -5.30 -0.04 -6.81
C GLY A 57 -4.43 -0.83 -7.78
N TYR A 58 -3.11 -0.82 -7.54
CA TYR A 58 -2.20 -1.69 -8.27
C TYR A 58 -1.09 -2.22 -7.37
N LEU A 59 -0.53 -3.37 -7.76
CA LEU A 59 0.60 -4.00 -7.10
C LEU A 59 1.54 -4.61 -8.15
N LEU A 60 2.76 -4.10 -8.21
CA LEU A 60 3.81 -4.48 -9.16
C LEU A 60 4.87 -5.34 -8.47
N TYR A 61 5.19 -6.48 -9.09
CA TYR A 61 6.17 -7.45 -8.63
C TYR A 61 7.36 -7.57 -9.59
N LEU A 62 8.55 -7.73 -9.03
CA LEU A 62 9.75 -8.25 -9.69
C LEU A 62 10.09 -9.63 -9.11
N GLY A 63 9.95 -10.67 -9.93
CA GLY A 63 9.96 -12.05 -9.42
C GLY A 63 8.84 -12.20 -8.39
N SER A 64 9.17 -12.69 -7.19
CA SER A 64 8.22 -12.79 -6.07
C SER A 64 8.20 -11.56 -5.14
N THR A 65 8.89 -10.47 -5.50
CA THR A 65 9.12 -9.32 -4.62
C THR A 65 8.27 -8.12 -5.05
N PRO A 66 7.41 -7.55 -4.19
CA PRO A 66 6.68 -6.33 -4.52
C PRO A 66 7.64 -5.14 -4.54
N ILE A 67 7.57 -4.33 -5.60
CA ILE A 67 8.48 -3.19 -5.82
C ILE A 67 7.75 -1.85 -5.97
N SER A 68 6.45 -1.86 -6.31
CA SER A 68 5.62 -0.64 -6.38
C SER A 68 4.16 -0.99 -6.17
N TRP A 69 3.42 -0.12 -5.49
CA TRP A 69 1.99 -0.30 -5.26
C TRP A 69 1.32 1.05 -4.99
N SER A 70 0.04 1.12 -5.30
CA SER A 70 -0.84 2.21 -4.87
C SER A 70 -2.22 1.65 -4.56
N SER A 71 -2.93 2.36 -3.71
CA SER A 71 -4.37 2.19 -3.49
C SER A 71 -5.10 3.46 -3.88
#